data_AF-A0A8J4RKJ6-F1
#
_entry.id   AF-A0A8J4RKJ6-F1
#
_cell.length_a   1.000
_cell.length_b   1.000
_cell.length_c   1.000
_cell.angle_alpha   90.00
_cell.angle_beta   90.00
_cell.angle_gamma   90.00
#
_symmetry.space_group_name_H-M   'P 1'
#
loop_
_entity.id
_entity.type
_entity.pdbx_description
1 polymer ?
#
loop_
_entity_poly.entity_id
_entity_poly.type
_entity_poly.pdbx_seq_one_letter_code
_entity_poly.pdbx_strand_id
1 'polypeptide(L)'
;MRHHRPALASAGAAYRRCNPGLISTPCWKNSLKFQVDRYSTVLFGVSRNIWICSQLIWDRAVGLPLERPKSVTKEWLENYCKKAA
;
A
#
# COMPACT_ATOMS: atom_id res chain seq x y z
N MET A 1 17.75 -32.13 26.28
CA MET A 1 16.33 -31.87 25.97
C MET A 1 16.19 -30.42 25.51
N ARG A 2 15.76 -30.24 24.25
CA ARG A 2 15.66 -28.96 23.54
C ARG A 2 14.37 -28.25 23.92
N HIS A 3 14.43 -27.23 24.79
CA HIS A 3 13.38 -26.20 24.81
C HIS A 3 13.80 -25.08 23.86
N HIS A 4 13.28 -25.15 22.64
CA HIS A 4 13.39 -24.11 21.63
C HIS A 4 12.71 -22.84 22.14
N ARG A 5 13.43 -21.72 22.14
CA ARG A 5 12.83 -20.38 22.15
C ARG A 5 12.03 -20.22 20.84
N PRO A 6 10.73 -19.90 20.84
CA PRO A 6 10.12 -19.33 19.65
C PRO A 6 10.65 -17.90 19.47
N ALA A 7 11.21 -17.66 18.29
CA ALA A 7 11.91 -16.45 17.90
C ALA A 7 11.03 -15.19 17.98
N LEU A 8 11.38 -14.32 18.93
CA LEU A 8 10.93 -12.94 19.09
C LEU A 8 11.58 -12.02 18.02
N ALA A 9 11.58 -12.44 16.74
CA ALA A 9 12.32 -11.79 15.66
C ALA A 9 11.45 -11.20 14.53
N SER A 10 10.12 -11.39 14.54
CA SER A 10 9.23 -10.87 13.48
C SER A 10 8.33 -9.69 13.90
N ALA A 11 8.28 -9.33 15.20
CA ALA A 11 7.48 -8.20 15.68
C ALA A 11 8.08 -6.82 15.36
N GLY A 12 9.41 -6.72 15.17
CA GLY A 12 10.12 -5.45 14.99
C GLY A 12 9.91 -4.77 13.62
N ALA A 13 9.51 -5.52 12.58
CA ALA A 13 9.25 -4.95 11.26
C ALA A 13 7.83 -4.37 11.12
N ALA A 14 6.85 -4.89 11.89
CA ALA A 14 5.48 -4.42 11.87
C ALA A 14 5.27 -3.12 12.66
N TYR A 15 6.04 -2.90 13.75
CA TYR A 15 5.90 -1.71 14.59
C TYR A 15 6.53 -0.43 13.99
N ARG A 16 7.48 -0.56 13.04
CA ARG A 16 8.10 0.60 12.38
C ARG A 16 7.17 1.43 11.49
N ARG A 17 5.87 1.11 11.42
CA ARG A 17 4.90 1.89 10.65
C ARG A 17 3.62 2.21 11.44
N CYS A 18 3.75 2.52 12.73
CA CYS A 18 2.80 3.40 13.40
C CYS A 18 2.88 4.80 12.75
N ASN A 19 2.28 4.96 11.56
CA ASN A 19 2.07 6.26 10.94
C ASN A 19 0.76 6.81 11.52
N PRO A 20 0.79 7.84 12.38
CA PRO A 20 -0.42 8.41 12.96
C PRO A 20 -1.37 8.98 11.89
N GLY A 21 -0.95 9.13 10.63
CA GLY A 21 -1.83 9.58 9.55
C GLY A 21 -2.80 8.54 8.99
N LEU A 22 -2.68 7.25 9.32
CA LEU A 22 -3.58 6.21 8.80
C LEU A 22 -4.66 5.81 9.79
N ILE A 23 -5.92 5.91 9.35
CA ILE A 23 -7.13 5.48 10.08
C ILE A 23 -7.11 4.00 10.50
N SER A 24 -6.28 3.17 9.86
CA SER A 24 -6.12 1.75 10.16
C SER A 24 -5.15 1.45 11.31
N THR A 25 -4.41 2.45 11.82
CA THR A 25 -3.43 2.21 12.88
C THR A 25 -4.08 1.91 14.24
N PRO A 26 -3.55 0.96 15.03
CA PRO A 26 -4.13 0.57 16.33
C PRO A 26 -4.18 1.72 17.35
N CYS A 27 -3.24 2.67 17.28
CA CYS A 27 -3.12 3.76 18.26
C CYS A 27 -4.25 4.81 18.14
N TRP A 28 -4.79 5.05 16.95
CA TRP A 28 -5.91 5.97 16.75
C TRP A 28 -7.26 5.37 17.13
N LYS A 29 -7.44 4.07 16.89
CA LYS A 29 -8.69 3.35 17.22
C LYS A 29 -9.01 3.37 18.72
N ASN A 30 -7.99 3.23 19.57
CA ASN A 30 -8.17 3.27 21.02
C ASN A 30 -8.46 4.69 21.55
N SER A 31 -8.07 5.74 20.80
CA SER A 31 -8.24 7.14 21.23
C SER A 31 -9.62 7.70 20.86
N LEU A 32 -10.17 7.35 19.69
CA LEU A 32 -11.42 7.93 19.17
C LEU A 32 -12.72 7.20 19.57
N LYS A 33 -12.66 6.11 20.37
CA LYS A 33 -13.83 5.30 20.79
C LYS A 33 -14.79 4.92 19.64
N PHE A 34 -14.30 4.84 18.40
CA PHE A 34 -15.11 4.49 17.23
C PHE A 34 -14.96 2.99 16.94
N GLN A 35 -15.86 2.16 17.48
CA GLN A 35 -15.87 0.69 17.40
C GLN A 35 -16.41 0.15 16.06
N VAL A 36 -15.86 0.65 14.96
CA VAL A 36 -16.30 0.31 13.60
C VAL A 36 -15.16 -0.39 12.84
N ASP A 37 -14.58 -1.42 13.46
CA ASP A 37 -13.48 -2.16 12.83
C ASP A 37 -13.92 -2.80 11.50
N ARG A 38 -15.15 -3.30 11.42
CA ARG A 38 -15.70 -3.96 10.23
C ARG A 38 -16.16 -3.02 9.11
N TYR A 39 -16.48 -1.75 9.40
CA TYR A 39 -16.92 -0.79 8.37
C TYR A 39 -15.85 0.26 8.02
N SER A 40 -14.65 0.13 8.58
CA SER A 40 -13.50 0.98 8.25
C SER A 40 -13.11 0.92 6.77
N THR A 41 -13.31 -0.23 6.10
CA THR A 41 -13.05 -0.40 4.66
C THR A 41 -14.06 0.36 3.80
N VAL A 42 -15.32 0.46 4.23
CA VAL A 42 -16.35 1.25 3.54
C VAL A 42 -16.04 2.73 3.65
N LEU A 43 -15.72 3.21 4.85
CA LEU A 43 -15.33 4.61 5.07
C LEU A 43 -14.02 4.97 4.36
N PHE A 44 -13.06 4.04 4.34
CA PHE A 44 -11.83 4.18 3.55
C PHE A 44 -12.13 4.24 2.04
N GLY A 45 -13.05 3.40 1.54
CA GLY A 45 -13.49 3.42 0.15
C GLY A 45 -14.14 4.76 -0.25
N VAL A 46 -15.06 5.28 0.57
CA VAL A 46 -15.69 6.59 0.31
C VAL A 46 -14.66 7.72 0.33
N SER A 47 -13.75 7.73 1.31
CA SER A 47 -12.64 8.70 1.37
C SER A 47 -11.76 8.66 0.12
N ARG A 48 -11.41 7.47 -0.37
CA ARG A 48 -10.59 7.30 -1.58
C ARG A 48 -11.32 7.75 -2.84
N ASN A 49 -12.63 7.51 -2.94
CA ASN A 49 -13.42 7.89 -4.11
C ASN A 49 -13.47 9.41 -4.34
N ILE A 50 -13.61 10.21 -3.28
CA ILE A 50 -13.61 11.68 -3.38
C ILE A 50 -12.31 12.19 -4.02
N TRP A 51 -11.18 11.61 -3.62
CA TRP A 51 -9.88 11.97 -4.17
C TRP A 51 -9.71 11.54 -5.63
N ILE A 52 -10.11 10.30 -5.97
CA ILE A 52 -10.00 9.76 -7.34
C ILE A 52 -10.86 10.57 -8.31
N CYS A 53 -12.08 10.95 -7.94
CA CYS A 53 -12.96 11.75 -8.79
C CYS A 53 -12.37 13.13 -9.13
N SER A 54 -11.71 13.78 -8.16
CA SER A 54 -11.01 15.05 -8.41
C SER A 54 -9.87 14.87 -9.41
N GLN A 55 -9.04 13.84 -9.21
CA GLN A 55 -7.93 13.54 -10.12
C GLN A 55 -8.41 13.22 -11.54
N LEU A 56 -9.49 12.45 -11.69
CA LEU A 56 -10.07 12.10 -12.99
C LEU A 56 -10.55 13.32 -13.79
N ILE A 57 -11.10 14.35 -13.12
CA ILE A 57 -11.51 15.60 -13.79
C ILE A 57 -10.27 16.28 -14.39
N TRP A 58 -9.19 16.36 -13.62
CA TRP A 58 -7.93 16.93 -14.06
C TRP A 58 -7.27 16.13 -15.19
N ASP A 59 -7.31 14.79 -15.13
CA ASP A 59 -6.77 13.93 -16.18
C ASP A 59 -7.48 14.15 -17.53
N ARG A 60 -8.78 14.49 -17.51
CA ARG A 60 -9.52 14.89 -18.72
C ARG A 60 -9.22 16.33 -19.13
N ALA A 61 -9.09 17.25 -18.18
CA ALA A 61 -8.79 18.66 -18.45
C ALA A 61 -7.42 18.86 -19.11
N VAL A 62 -6.40 18.10 -18.70
CA VAL A 62 -5.03 18.17 -19.23
C VAL A 62 -4.83 17.24 -20.44
N GLY A 63 -5.79 16.34 -20.72
CA GLY A 63 -5.73 15.45 -21.88
C GLY A 63 -4.56 14.48 -21.85
N LEU A 64 -4.23 13.94 -20.68
CA LEU A 64 -3.09 13.02 -20.52
C LEU A 64 -3.26 11.79 -21.44
N PRO A 65 -2.20 11.38 -22.17
CA PRO A 65 -2.25 10.21 -23.02
C PRO A 65 -2.35 8.93 -22.19
N LEU A 66 -2.85 7.86 -22.81
CA LEU A 66 -2.95 6.54 -22.18
C LEU A 66 -1.58 6.07 -21.67
N GLU A 67 -1.49 5.77 -20.39
CA GLU A 67 -0.33 5.11 -19.80
C GLU A 67 -0.23 3.67 -20.33
N ARG A 68 0.62 3.47 -21.35
CA ARG A 68 0.87 2.15 -21.94
C ARG A 68 2.25 1.62 -21.50
N PRO A 69 2.38 1.05 -20.29
CA PRO A 69 3.64 0.45 -19.87
C PRO A 69 3.94 -0.81 -20.72
N LYS A 70 5.18 -0.96 -21.16
CA LYS A 70 5.63 -2.21 -21.79
C LYS A 70 5.87 -3.26 -20.70
N SER A 71 5.18 -4.39 -20.77
CA SER A 71 5.54 -5.59 -20.01
C SER A 71 6.75 -6.25 -20.65
N VAL A 72 7.74 -6.60 -19.83
CA VAL A 72 8.95 -7.32 -20.27
C VAL A 72 9.05 -8.64 -19.51
N THR A 73 9.45 -9.70 -20.20
CA THR A 73 9.69 -11.00 -19.58
C THR A 73 11.06 -11.02 -18.92
N LYS A 74 11.23 -11.91 -17.94
CA LYS A 74 12.52 -12.10 -17.26
C LYS A 74 13.64 -12.46 -18.23
N GLU A 75 13.37 -13.33 -19.20
CA GLU A 75 14.31 -13.76 -20.23
C GLU A 75 14.81 -12.60 -21.10
N TRP A 76 13.91 -11.67 -21.44
CA TRP A 76 14.27 -10.45 -22.16
C TRP A 76 15.20 -9.56 -21.33
N LEU A 77 14.95 -9.45 -20.02
CA LEU A 77 15.77 -8.66 -19.09
C LEU A 77 17.18 -9.26 -18.91
N GLU A 78 17.28 -10.59 -18.77
CA GLU A 78 18.57 -11.28 -18.66
C GLU A 78 19.42 -11.11 -19.92
N ASN A 79 18.80 -11.21 -21.10
CA ASN A 79 19.47 -10.99 -22.38
C ASN A 79 19.85 -9.52 -22.59
N TYR A 80 19.04 -8.57 -22.11
CA TYR A 80 19.36 -7.14 -22.14
C TYR A 80 20.62 -6.83 -21.30
N CYS A 81 20.71 -7.37 -20.08
CA CYS A 81 21.88 -7.18 -19.20
C CYS A 81 23.15 -7.83 -19.76
N LYS A 82 23.05 -9.03 -20.35
CA LYS A 82 24.20 -9.74 -20.96
C LYS A 82 24.74 -9.07 -22.23
N LYS A 83 23.89 -8.30 -22.93
CA LYS A 83 24.27 -7.57 -24.15
C LYS A 83 24.88 -6.19 -23.86
N ALA A 84 24.66 -5.66 -22.66
CA ALA A 84 25.20 -4.38 -22.21
C ALA A 84 26.57 -4.52 -21.51
N ALA A 85 26.98 -5.75 -21.18
CA ALA A 85 28.32 -6.11 -20.73
C ALA A 85 29.21 -6.43 -21.94
#